data_AF-A0A4Q2Y066-F1
#
_entry.id   AF-A0A4Q2Y066-F1
#
_cell.length_a   1.000
_cell.length_b   1.000
_cell.length_c   1.000
_cell.angle_alpha   90.00
_cell.angle_beta   90.00
_cell.angle_gamma   90.00
#
_symmetry.space_group_name_H-M   'P 1'
#
loop_
_entity.id
_entity.type
_entity.pdbx_description
1 polymer ?
#
loop_
_entity_poly.entity_id
_entity_poly.type
_entity_poly.pdbx_seq_one_letter_code
_entity_poly.pdbx_strand_id
1 'polypeptide(L)'
;TIDTAARRISGGELVPLLSPGKGKKKKEIDIEGIAVSPKDNRYYVTGSHGTGKKKGDFQPSRCGVFELTVDPATGEVRPDQIRQASLLPWLEKNAELKAFIRQPLQQNGFNIEGLTFSGGKLYFGVRGPNVAGTGFVIEADPDSLFSGGMPDCRLHKLPLGEGRGIREIAAVENGFLILTGNASAEASEKFPVSLSRSGDGRFEVLHWQPGKTETVSRVGTLPSFPGKAEALLVLEDQKNYVDVLVLFDGAQDGGPRSLRLHRPQTN
;
A
#
# COMPACT_ATOMS: atom_id res chain seq x y z
N THR A 1 -3.27 22.84 3.35
CA THR A 1 -3.33 23.39 4.73
C THR A 1 -4.21 22.50 5.60
N ILE A 2 -3.88 22.37 6.88
CA ILE A 2 -4.66 21.60 7.86
C ILE A 2 -5.27 22.60 8.85
N ASP A 3 -6.60 22.64 8.94
CA ASP A 3 -7.35 23.39 9.93
C ASP A 3 -7.98 22.40 10.91
N THR A 4 -7.35 22.25 12.07
CA THR A 4 -7.76 21.29 13.09
C THR A 4 -9.04 21.71 13.81
N ALA A 5 -9.31 23.01 13.93
CA ALA A 5 -10.52 23.53 14.55
C ALA A 5 -11.76 23.29 13.67
N ALA A 6 -11.62 23.54 12.36
CA ALA A 6 -12.66 23.27 11.38
C ALA A 6 -12.70 21.79 10.92
N ARG A 7 -11.77 20.95 11.39
CA ARG A 7 -11.57 19.56 10.95
C ARG A 7 -11.48 19.45 9.42
N ARG A 8 -10.74 20.37 8.80
CA ARG A 8 -10.65 20.51 7.36
C ARG A 8 -9.21 20.36 6.88
N ILE A 9 -9.03 19.61 5.80
CA ILE A 9 -7.78 19.55 5.05
C ILE A 9 -8.06 20.14 3.67
N SER A 10 -7.26 21.13 3.28
CA SER A 10 -7.29 21.69 1.92
C SER A 10 -6.03 21.25 1.18
N GLY A 11 -6.20 20.64 0.01
CA GLY A 11 -5.08 20.27 -0.87
C GLY A 11 -4.26 21.51 -1.27
N GLY A 12 -2.95 21.32 -1.43
CA GLY A 12 -2.05 22.32 -1.99
C GLY A 12 -2.04 22.28 -3.52
N GLU A 13 -0.99 22.88 -4.10
CA GLU A 13 -0.73 22.78 -5.54
C GLU A 13 -0.57 21.33 -6.01
N LEU A 14 -1.05 21.05 -7.22
CA LEU A 14 -0.93 19.72 -7.82
C LEU A 14 0.52 19.48 -8.26
N VAL A 15 1.10 18.38 -7.78
CA VAL A 15 2.44 17.93 -8.18
C VAL A 15 2.31 16.86 -9.28
N PRO A 16 2.62 17.17 -10.55
CA PRO A 16 2.51 16.20 -11.63
C PRO A 16 3.63 15.16 -11.54
N LEU A 17 3.27 13.89 -11.34
CA LEU A 17 4.21 12.76 -11.31
C LEU A 17 4.43 12.12 -12.68
N LEU A 18 3.52 12.33 -13.63
CA LEU A 18 3.67 11.89 -15.01
C LEU A 18 3.68 13.10 -15.95
N SER A 19 4.50 13.02 -16.99
CA SER A 19 4.38 13.95 -18.10
C SER A 19 3.00 13.81 -18.76
N PRO A 20 2.38 14.91 -19.24
CA PRO A 20 1.11 14.86 -19.95
C PRO A 20 1.17 13.85 -21.10
N GLY A 21 0.20 12.93 -21.15
CA GLY A 21 0.12 11.95 -22.24
C GLY A 21 -0.15 12.62 -23.59
N LYS A 22 0.39 12.07 -24.68
CA LYS A 22 0.01 12.46 -26.05
C LYS A 22 -1.26 11.70 -26.46
N GLY A 23 -2.30 12.42 -26.90
CA GLY A 23 -3.54 11.83 -27.46
C GLY A 23 -4.65 11.49 -26.45
N LYS A 24 -5.66 10.71 -26.89
CA LYS A 24 -6.90 10.40 -26.12
C LYS A 24 -6.74 9.42 -24.95
N LYS A 25 -5.58 8.77 -24.78
CA LYS A 25 -5.34 7.84 -23.67
C LYS A 25 -4.60 8.56 -22.54
N LYS A 26 -5.32 8.91 -21.47
CA LYS A 26 -4.70 9.41 -20.23
C LYS A 26 -3.88 8.27 -19.61
N LYS A 27 -2.61 8.55 -19.29
CA LYS A 27 -1.79 7.67 -18.46
C LYS A 27 -2.26 7.83 -17.02
N GLU A 28 -2.30 6.73 -16.29
CA GLU A 28 -2.67 6.72 -14.87
C GLU A 28 -1.61 5.93 -14.09
N ILE A 29 -1.24 6.45 -12.92
CA ILE A 29 -0.31 5.79 -11.99
C ILE A 29 -1.06 4.76 -11.14
N ASP A 30 -2.35 4.99 -10.86
CA ASP A 30 -3.12 4.18 -9.91
C ASP A 30 -2.40 4.23 -8.56
N ILE A 31 -2.34 5.41 -7.95
CA ILE A 31 -1.58 5.62 -6.71
C ILE A 31 -2.29 4.86 -5.60
N GLU A 32 -1.58 3.92 -4.98
CA GLU A 32 -2.12 3.06 -3.93
C GLU A 32 -1.31 3.15 -2.62
N GLY A 33 -0.30 4.01 -2.55
CA GLY A 33 0.48 4.15 -1.33
C GLY A 33 1.36 5.38 -1.30
N ILE A 34 1.45 5.99 -0.12
CA ILE A 34 2.32 7.12 0.16
C ILE A 34 3.04 6.88 1.49
N ALA A 35 4.36 7.00 1.49
CA ALA A 35 5.16 6.99 2.70
C ALA A 35 5.95 8.29 2.85
N VAL A 36 6.38 8.57 4.08
CA VAL A 36 7.23 9.72 4.41
C VAL A 36 8.51 9.24 5.08
N SER A 37 9.66 9.75 4.66
CA SER A 37 10.88 9.76 5.47
C SER A 37 11.06 11.17 6.05
N PRO A 38 10.69 11.40 7.33
CA PRO A 38 10.80 12.71 7.93
C PRO A 38 12.25 13.19 8.06
N LYS A 39 13.18 12.27 8.30
CA LYS A 39 14.61 12.60 8.45
C LYS A 39 15.22 13.09 7.14
N ASP A 40 14.78 12.52 6.02
CA ASP A 40 15.34 12.83 4.70
C ASP A 40 14.53 13.90 3.94
N ASN A 41 13.41 14.36 4.52
CA ASN A 41 12.44 15.27 3.90
C ASN A 41 11.96 14.74 2.54
N ARG A 42 11.49 13.49 2.51
CA ARG A 42 11.05 12.82 1.28
C ARG A 42 9.67 12.21 1.45
N TYR A 43 8.86 12.33 0.40
CA TYR A 43 7.72 11.44 0.19
C TYR A 43 8.09 10.36 -0.82
N TYR A 44 7.53 9.18 -0.61
CA TYR A 44 7.55 8.08 -1.56
C TYR A 44 6.12 7.77 -1.99
N VAL A 45 5.91 7.56 -3.28
CA VAL A 45 4.60 7.27 -3.86
C VAL A 45 4.71 6.03 -4.73
N THR A 46 3.79 5.09 -4.61
CA THR A 46 3.75 3.90 -5.47
C THR A 46 2.44 3.82 -6.24
N GLY A 47 2.55 3.44 -7.51
CA GLY A 47 1.41 2.90 -8.25
C GLY A 47 1.10 1.46 -7.86
N SER A 48 -0.06 0.97 -8.27
CA SER A 48 -0.53 -0.39 -7.93
C SER A 48 0.31 -1.52 -8.50
N HIS A 49 1.10 -1.27 -9.55
CA HIS A 49 1.80 -2.29 -10.33
C HIS A 49 0.89 -3.40 -10.89
N GLY A 50 -0.43 -3.21 -10.83
CA GLY A 50 -1.43 -4.16 -11.28
C GLY A 50 -1.96 -3.86 -12.68
N THR A 51 -3.00 -4.61 -13.06
CA THR A 51 -3.77 -4.36 -14.29
C THR A 51 -5.08 -3.67 -13.96
N GLY A 52 -5.65 -2.96 -14.94
CA GLY A 52 -6.91 -2.23 -14.74
C GLY A 52 -8.05 -3.18 -14.32
N LYS A 53 -8.72 -2.89 -13.20
CA LYS A 53 -9.76 -3.75 -12.60
C LYS A 53 -10.84 -4.26 -13.56
N LYS A 54 -11.29 -3.41 -14.50
CA LYS A 54 -12.39 -3.75 -15.44
C LYS A 54 -11.91 -4.55 -16.65
N LYS A 55 -10.81 -4.13 -17.28
CA LYS A 55 -10.35 -4.64 -18.58
C LYS A 55 -9.10 -5.51 -18.49
N GLY A 56 -8.45 -5.59 -17.33
CA GLY A 56 -7.19 -6.31 -17.13
C GLY A 56 -6.09 -5.80 -18.06
N ASP A 57 -6.16 -4.55 -18.48
CA ASP A 57 -5.15 -3.93 -19.32
C ASP A 57 -3.93 -3.57 -18.48
N PHE A 58 -2.76 -3.99 -18.94
CA PHE A 58 -1.50 -3.60 -18.35
C PHE A 58 -1.09 -2.22 -18.86
N GLN A 59 -0.78 -1.30 -17.94
CA GLN A 59 -0.28 0.03 -18.26
C GLN A 59 1.06 0.24 -17.55
N PRO A 60 2.18 0.43 -18.28
CA PRO A 60 3.49 0.64 -17.67
C PRO A 60 3.53 1.82 -16.68
N SER A 61 2.66 2.83 -16.86
CA SER A 61 2.57 3.97 -15.93
C SER A 61 2.13 3.58 -14.52
N ARG A 62 1.46 2.44 -14.34
CA ARG A 62 1.04 1.92 -13.02
C ARG A 62 2.17 1.30 -12.22
N CYS A 63 3.30 0.99 -12.88
CA CYS A 63 4.48 0.40 -12.24
C CYS A 63 5.49 1.46 -11.79
N GLY A 64 5.06 2.70 -11.57
CA GLY A 64 5.92 3.77 -11.09
C GLY A 64 6.05 3.75 -9.57
N VAL A 65 7.29 3.91 -9.09
CA VAL A 65 7.58 4.36 -7.72
C VAL A 65 8.27 5.71 -7.84
N PHE A 66 7.87 6.67 -7.02
CA PHE A 66 8.36 8.04 -7.06
C PHE A 66 8.98 8.43 -5.72
N GLU A 67 10.07 9.15 -5.78
CA GLU A 67 10.67 9.85 -4.64
C GLU A 67 10.55 11.35 -4.89
N LEU A 68 9.96 12.05 -3.92
CA LEU A 68 9.67 13.48 -3.99
C LEU A 68 10.43 14.17 -2.85
N THR A 69 11.48 14.93 -3.17
CA THR A 69 12.17 15.77 -2.19
C THR A 69 11.28 16.93 -1.77
N VAL A 70 11.23 17.21 -0.47
CA VAL A 70 10.47 18.28 0.15
C VAL A 70 11.41 19.36 0.65
N ASP A 71 11.05 20.62 0.45
CA ASP A 71 11.69 21.74 1.11
C ASP A 71 11.29 21.75 2.60
N PRO A 72 12.21 21.52 3.56
CA PRO A 72 11.84 21.51 4.98
C PRO A 72 11.36 22.87 5.50
N ALA A 73 11.70 23.97 4.83
CA ALA A 73 11.28 25.30 5.25
C ALA A 73 9.82 25.61 4.85
N THR A 74 9.37 25.11 3.70
CA THR A 74 8.02 25.40 3.17
C THR A 74 7.06 24.21 3.25
N GLY A 75 7.59 22.99 3.36
CA GLY A 75 6.82 21.74 3.27
C GLY A 75 6.40 21.39 1.83
N GLU A 76 6.90 22.11 0.82
CA GLU A 76 6.53 21.92 -0.57
C GLU A 76 7.46 20.92 -1.28
N VAL A 77 6.90 20.13 -2.22
CA VAL A 77 7.69 19.25 -3.08
C VAL A 77 8.50 20.08 -4.06
N ARG A 78 9.78 19.74 -4.25
CA ARG A 78 10.65 20.29 -5.29
C ARG A 78 10.44 19.55 -6.62
N PRO A 79 9.73 20.12 -7.61
CA PRO A 79 9.34 19.37 -8.81
C PRO A 79 10.52 18.94 -9.68
N ASP A 80 11.63 19.66 -9.63
CA ASP A 80 12.91 19.37 -10.30
C ASP A 80 13.69 18.21 -9.67
N GLN A 81 13.29 17.75 -8.49
CA GLN A 81 13.94 16.69 -7.73
C GLN A 81 13.07 15.44 -7.57
N ILE A 82 12.06 15.28 -8.44
CA ILE A 82 11.25 14.06 -8.48
C ILE A 82 12.02 12.98 -9.23
N ARG A 83 12.27 11.86 -8.57
CA ARG A 83 12.88 10.66 -9.17
C ARG A 83 11.81 9.59 -9.38
N GLN A 84 11.95 8.83 -10.46
CA GLN A 84 11.05 7.72 -10.79
C GLN A 84 11.85 6.42 -10.92
N ALA A 85 11.29 5.35 -10.35
CA ALA A 85 11.79 3.98 -10.42
C ALA A 85 10.62 3.00 -10.64
N SER A 86 10.92 1.70 -10.61
CA SER A 86 9.92 0.63 -10.71
C SER A 86 10.40 -0.63 -10.01
N LEU A 87 9.49 -1.35 -9.34
CA LEU A 87 9.75 -2.71 -8.86
C LEU A 87 9.66 -3.77 -9.97
N LEU A 88 9.12 -3.42 -11.13
CA LEU A 88 8.81 -4.37 -12.20
C LEU A 88 10.03 -5.21 -12.65
N PRO A 89 11.25 -4.66 -12.85
CA PRO A 89 12.41 -5.46 -13.24
C PRO A 89 12.78 -6.56 -12.24
N TRP A 90 12.58 -6.30 -10.94
CA TRP A 90 12.79 -7.29 -9.89
C TRP A 90 11.64 -8.29 -9.81
N LEU A 91 10.40 -7.83 -9.91
CA LEU A 91 9.20 -8.68 -9.92
C LEU A 91 9.24 -9.70 -11.05
N GLU A 92 9.71 -9.33 -12.24
CA GLU A 92 9.85 -10.22 -13.40
C GLU A 92 10.86 -11.35 -13.20
N LYS A 93 11.83 -11.15 -12.30
CA LYS A 93 12.86 -12.15 -11.96
C LYS A 93 12.55 -12.91 -10.68
N ASN A 94 11.63 -12.41 -9.86
CA ASN A 94 11.27 -13.05 -8.60
C ASN A 94 10.52 -14.37 -8.83
N ALA A 95 11.03 -15.48 -8.29
CA ALA A 95 10.47 -16.80 -8.50
C ALA A 95 9.01 -16.95 -8.03
N GLU A 96 8.63 -16.22 -6.98
CA GLU A 96 7.32 -16.35 -6.33
C GLU A 96 6.27 -15.42 -6.92
N LEU A 97 6.68 -14.26 -7.46
CA LEU A 97 5.76 -13.22 -7.91
C LEU A 97 5.63 -13.12 -9.43
N LYS A 98 6.64 -13.56 -10.20
CA LYS A 98 6.67 -13.38 -11.67
C LYS A 98 5.48 -13.99 -12.41
N ALA A 99 4.84 -15.02 -11.86
CA ALA A 99 3.68 -15.66 -12.49
C ALA A 99 2.39 -14.82 -12.37
N PHE A 100 2.35 -13.87 -11.43
CA PHE A 100 1.16 -13.09 -11.10
C PHE A 100 1.20 -11.67 -11.67
N ILE A 101 2.36 -11.20 -12.13
CA ILE A 101 2.45 -9.89 -12.79
C ILE A 101 1.59 -9.87 -14.06
N ARG A 102 1.01 -8.71 -14.36
CA ARG A 102 0.14 -8.51 -15.55
C ARG A 102 -1.10 -9.40 -15.60
N GLN A 103 -1.43 -10.10 -14.51
CA GLN A 103 -2.68 -10.81 -14.36
C GLN A 103 -3.74 -9.90 -13.73
N PRO A 104 -5.04 -10.13 -14.01
CA PRO A 104 -6.12 -9.43 -13.33
C PRO A 104 -6.26 -9.88 -11.88
N LEU A 105 -6.64 -8.96 -11.00
CA LEU A 105 -6.77 -9.23 -9.56
C LEU A 105 -7.87 -10.26 -9.25
N GLN A 106 -8.91 -10.32 -10.09
CA GLN A 106 -9.92 -11.39 -10.10
C GLN A 106 -9.32 -12.79 -10.25
N GLN A 107 -8.14 -12.90 -10.85
CA GLN A 107 -7.42 -14.14 -11.11
C GLN A 107 -6.09 -14.20 -10.33
N ASN A 108 -6.07 -13.61 -9.13
CA ASN A 108 -4.91 -13.59 -8.22
C ASN A 108 -3.71 -12.79 -8.75
N GLY A 109 -3.94 -11.79 -9.59
CA GLY A 109 -2.87 -10.96 -10.13
C GLY A 109 -2.18 -10.07 -9.09
N PHE A 110 -0.95 -9.68 -9.42
CA PHE A 110 -0.13 -8.81 -8.58
C PHE A 110 -0.75 -7.41 -8.45
N ASN A 111 -0.84 -6.89 -7.24
CA ASN A 111 -1.29 -5.53 -6.94
C ASN A 111 -0.75 -5.07 -5.57
N ILE A 112 -0.19 -3.86 -5.51
CA ILE A 112 0.29 -3.17 -4.32
C ILE A 112 -0.81 -2.23 -3.83
N GLU A 113 -1.14 -2.27 -2.53
CA GLU A 113 -2.10 -1.35 -1.89
C GLU A 113 -1.59 -0.71 -0.60
N GLY A 114 -0.32 -0.89 -0.25
CA GLY A 114 0.24 -0.23 0.92
C GLY A 114 1.68 0.18 0.71
N LEU A 115 2.09 1.26 1.38
CA LEU A 115 3.46 1.73 1.38
C LEU A 115 3.78 2.42 2.70
N THR A 116 4.84 1.98 3.37
CA THR A 116 5.40 2.69 4.53
C THR A 116 6.91 2.77 4.44
N PHE A 117 7.50 3.70 5.18
CA PHE A 117 8.93 3.82 5.38
C PHE A 117 9.26 3.53 6.85
N SER A 118 10.25 2.66 7.09
CA SER A 118 10.73 2.36 8.44
C SER A 118 12.17 1.87 8.39
N GLY A 119 13.00 2.25 9.36
CA GLY A 119 14.38 1.77 9.45
C GLY A 119 15.25 2.06 8.21
N GLY A 120 14.94 3.11 7.44
CA GLY A 120 15.66 3.43 6.20
C GLY A 120 15.20 2.62 4.98
N LYS A 121 14.15 1.80 5.10
CA LYS A 121 13.64 0.94 4.03
C LYS A 121 12.20 1.28 3.68
N LEU A 122 11.82 0.98 2.44
CA LEU A 122 10.44 1.00 1.98
C LEU A 122 9.82 -0.38 2.12
N TYR A 123 8.58 -0.44 2.58
CA TYR A 123 7.81 -1.65 2.70
C TYR A 123 6.52 -1.52 1.89
N PHE A 124 6.40 -2.33 0.83
CA PHE A 124 5.24 -2.35 -0.06
C PHE A 124 4.30 -3.48 0.35
N GLY A 125 3.09 -3.11 0.77
CA GLY A 125 2.01 -4.05 1.09
C GLY A 125 1.36 -4.57 -0.19
N VAL A 126 1.38 -5.89 -0.39
CA VAL A 126 0.83 -6.54 -1.59
C VAL A 126 -0.57 -7.08 -1.29
N ARG A 127 -1.60 -6.58 -2.01
CA ARG A 127 -2.97 -7.09 -1.93
C ARG A 127 -3.09 -8.48 -2.51
N GLY A 128 -2.58 -8.65 -3.73
CA GLY A 128 -2.58 -9.92 -4.46
C GLY A 128 -1.20 -10.13 -5.07
N PRO A 129 -0.71 -11.37 -5.19
CA PRO A 129 -1.41 -12.64 -4.98
C PRO A 129 -1.54 -13.07 -3.51
N ASN A 130 -2.50 -13.95 -3.24
CA ASN A 130 -2.50 -14.84 -2.07
C ASN A 130 -2.24 -16.28 -2.54
N VAL A 131 -1.22 -16.94 -1.98
CA VAL A 131 -0.83 -18.31 -2.37
C VAL A 131 -0.90 -19.22 -1.15
N ALA A 132 -1.86 -20.15 -1.14
CA ALA A 132 -2.09 -21.06 -0.01
C ALA A 132 -2.18 -20.34 1.36
N GLY A 133 -2.85 -19.18 1.39
CA GLY A 133 -2.97 -18.36 2.60
C GLY A 133 -1.79 -17.45 2.91
N THR A 134 -0.77 -17.42 2.06
CA THR A 134 0.39 -16.53 2.17
C THR A 134 0.17 -15.24 1.39
N GLY A 135 0.34 -14.10 2.05
CA GLY A 135 0.48 -12.78 1.43
C GLY A 135 1.92 -12.27 1.51
N PHE A 136 2.19 -11.11 0.92
CA PHE A 136 3.56 -10.64 0.69
C PHE A 136 3.76 -9.18 1.10
N VAL A 137 4.95 -8.89 1.64
CA VAL A 137 5.48 -7.53 1.75
C VAL A 137 6.83 -7.50 1.03
N ILE A 138 7.07 -6.46 0.24
CA ILE A 138 8.38 -6.24 -0.39
C ILE A 138 9.10 -5.17 0.42
N GLU A 139 10.25 -5.51 0.99
CA GLU A 139 11.18 -4.55 1.56
C GLU A 139 12.17 -4.12 0.47
N ALA A 140 12.39 -2.82 0.30
CA ALA A 140 13.35 -2.29 -0.67
C ALA A 140 14.24 -1.23 -0.04
N ASP A 141 15.50 -1.21 -0.50
CA ASP A 141 16.41 -0.10 -0.24
C ASP A 141 16.10 1.08 -1.18
N PRO A 142 15.78 2.28 -0.66
CA PRO A 142 15.46 3.44 -1.49
C PRO A 142 16.60 3.82 -2.45
N ASP A 143 17.85 3.85 -1.96
CA ASP A 143 18.99 4.27 -2.78
C ASP A 143 19.21 3.32 -3.95
N SER A 144 19.15 2.01 -3.70
CA SER A 144 19.18 0.99 -4.74
C SER A 144 18.01 1.12 -5.71
N LEU A 145 16.79 1.31 -5.21
CA LEU A 145 15.58 1.42 -6.03
C LEU A 145 15.65 2.56 -7.05
N PHE A 146 16.20 3.70 -6.66
CA PHE A 146 16.32 4.86 -7.53
C PHE A 146 17.71 5.00 -8.20
N SER A 147 18.58 4.00 -8.11
CA SER A 147 19.92 4.00 -8.72
C SER A 147 19.91 3.79 -10.24
N GLY A 148 18.80 3.31 -10.81
CA GLY A 148 18.69 2.89 -12.22
C GLY A 148 19.13 1.44 -12.48
N GLY A 149 19.66 0.74 -11.47
CA GLY A 149 20.02 -0.67 -11.52
C GLY A 149 18.88 -1.63 -11.12
N MET A 150 19.22 -2.90 -10.91
CA MET A 150 18.31 -3.86 -10.27
C MET A 150 18.14 -3.45 -8.81
N PRO A 151 16.90 -3.23 -8.32
CA PRO A 151 16.69 -2.84 -6.94
C PRO A 151 17.03 -4.01 -6.00
N ASP A 152 17.67 -3.70 -4.89
CA ASP A 152 17.85 -4.62 -3.77
C ASP A 152 16.54 -4.70 -3.00
N CYS A 153 15.90 -5.86 -3.07
CA CYS A 153 14.63 -6.11 -2.42
C CYS A 153 14.60 -7.48 -1.73
N ARG A 154 13.95 -7.52 -0.57
CA ARG A 154 13.64 -8.73 0.18
C ARG A 154 12.14 -8.99 0.15
N LEU A 155 11.75 -10.24 -0.11
CA LEU A 155 10.35 -10.68 -0.06
C LEU A 155 10.04 -11.28 1.31
N HIS A 156 9.06 -10.71 2.01
CA HIS A 156 8.50 -11.26 3.24
C HIS A 156 7.22 -12.02 2.94
N LYS A 157 7.04 -13.17 3.61
CA LYS A 157 5.89 -14.07 3.44
C LYS A 157 5.08 -14.09 4.73
N LEU A 158 3.87 -13.56 4.70
CA LEU A 158 3.01 -13.43 5.87
C LEU A 158 1.87 -14.45 5.81
N PRO A 159 1.59 -15.20 6.90
CA PRO A 159 0.44 -16.10 6.97
C PRO A 159 -0.85 -15.29 7.19
N LEU A 160 -1.43 -14.76 6.11
CA LEU A 160 -2.64 -13.92 6.17
C LEU A 160 -3.94 -14.74 6.21
N GLY A 161 -3.87 -16.02 5.86
CA GLY A 161 -5.04 -16.86 5.61
C GLY A 161 -5.53 -16.77 4.16
N GLU A 162 -6.32 -17.75 3.74
CA GLU A 162 -6.73 -17.90 2.34
C GLU A 162 -7.56 -16.71 1.84
N GLY A 163 -7.19 -16.19 0.66
CA GLY A 163 -7.91 -15.09 0.02
C GLY A 163 -7.78 -13.75 0.74
N ARG A 164 -6.83 -13.61 1.67
CA ARG A 164 -6.56 -12.37 2.40
C ARG A 164 -5.36 -11.63 1.81
N GLY A 165 -5.53 -10.34 1.59
CA GLY A 165 -4.54 -9.45 0.98
C GLY A 165 -4.26 -8.23 1.85
N ILE A 166 -3.08 -7.63 1.70
CA ILE A 166 -2.71 -6.40 2.41
C ILE A 166 -3.36 -5.20 1.71
N ARG A 167 -4.16 -4.45 2.47
CA ARG A 167 -4.83 -3.21 2.04
C ARG A 167 -4.10 -1.96 2.50
N GLU A 168 -3.29 -2.09 3.55
CA GLU A 168 -2.43 -1.03 4.06
C GLU A 168 -1.34 -1.66 4.94
N ILE A 169 -0.18 -1.01 4.97
CA ILE A 169 0.90 -1.27 5.93
C ILE A 169 1.33 0.05 6.58
N ALA A 170 1.32 0.11 7.92
CA ALA A 170 1.73 1.30 8.66
C ALA A 170 2.84 0.95 9.66
N ALA A 171 3.93 1.73 9.66
CA ALA A 171 5.01 1.56 10.62
C ALA A 171 4.59 1.99 12.05
N VAL A 172 5.03 1.21 13.04
CA VAL A 172 4.89 1.47 14.48
C VAL A 172 6.23 1.15 15.17
N GLU A 173 6.43 1.61 16.40
CA GLU A 173 7.70 1.52 17.15
C GLU A 173 8.29 0.10 17.16
N ASN A 174 7.41 -0.91 17.24
CA ASN A 174 7.78 -2.31 17.33
C ASN A 174 7.28 -3.17 16.16
N GLY A 175 7.31 -2.64 14.93
CA GLY A 175 6.97 -3.38 13.72
C GLY A 175 5.98 -2.64 12.83
N PHE A 176 4.95 -3.36 12.39
CA PHE A 176 3.97 -2.84 11.45
C PHE A 176 2.56 -3.25 11.83
N LEU A 177 1.60 -2.35 11.61
CA LEU A 177 0.20 -2.70 11.49
C LEU A 177 -0.10 -3.06 10.03
N ILE A 178 -0.77 -4.19 9.84
CA ILE A 178 -1.21 -4.68 8.54
C ILE A 178 -2.73 -4.69 8.51
N LEU A 179 -3.33 -3.84 7.68
CA LEU A 179 -4.75 -3.95 7.36
C LEU A 179 -4.92 -5.03 6.30
N THR A 180 -5.75 -6.02 6.57
CA THR A 180 -6.05 -7.08 5.61
C THR A 180 -7.51 -7.04 5.17
N GLY A 181 -7.73 -7.37 3.90
CA GLY A 181 -9.04 -7.47 3.26
C GLY A 181 -9.05 -8.59 2.22
N ASN A 182 -10.00 -8.54 1.29
CA ASN A 182 -10.07 -9.48 0.17
C ASN A 182 -8.86 -9.29 -0.77
N ALA A 183 -8.09 -10.36 -1.01
CA ALA A 183 -6.95 -10.35 -1.94
C ALA A 183 -7.37 -10.23 -3.41
N SER A 184 -8.63 -10.51 -3.72
CA SER A 184 -9.17 -10.49 -5.08
C SER A 184 -10.15 -9.34 -5.27
N ALA A 185 -10.67 -9.21 -6.49
CA ALA A 185 -11.67 -8.22 -6.87
C ALA A 185 -12.98 -8.89 -7.30
N GLU A 186 -14.07 -8.14 -7.27
CA GLU A 186 -15.36 -8.58 -7.83
C GLU A 186 -15.24 -8.92 -9.33
N ALA A 187 -16.08 -9.85 -9.78
CA ALA A 187 -16.18 -10.22 -11.19
C ALA A 187 -16.50 -9.00 -12.07
N SER A 188 -16.07 -9.04 -13.33
CA SER A 188 -16.39 -8.04 -14.34
C SER A 188 -16.91 -8.71 -15.61
N GLU A 189 -17.44 -7.95 -16.57
CA GLU A 189 -17.85 -8.50 -17.87
C GLU A 189 -16.71 -9.28 -18.56
N LYS A 190 -15.48 -8.81 -18.44
CA LYS A 190 -14.30 -9.46 -19.03
C LYS A 190 -13.78 -10.63 -18.18
N PHE A 191 -13.99 -10.57 -16.86
CA PHE A 191 -13.58 -11.60 -15.91
C PHE A 191 -14.79 -12.04 -15.08
N PRO A 192 -15.70 -12.83 -15.67
CA PRO A 192 -16.97 -13.19 -15.04
C PRO A 192 -16.80 -14.14 -13.85
N VAL A 193 -15.64 -14.80 -13.74
CA VAL A 193 -15.27 -15.64 -12.61
C VAL A 193 -14.16 -14.94 -11.83
N SER A 194 -14.42 -14.70 -10.54
CA SER A 194 -13.44 -14.21 -9.59
C SER A 194 -13.01 -15.34 -8.65
N LEU A 195 -11.70 -15.41 -8.36
CA LEU A 195 -11.13 -16.29 -7.33
C LEU A 195 -11.39 -15.79 -5.91
N SER A 196 -12.17 -14.71 -5.76
CA SER A 196 -12.57 -14.20 -4.47
C SER A 196 -13.32 -15.27 -3.66
N ARG A 197 -12.79 -15.59 -2.48
CA ARG A 197 -13.35 -16.61 -1.57
C ARG A 197 -14.34 -16.03 -0.56
N SER A 198 -14.50 -14.71 -0.51
CA SER A 198 -15.38 -14.02 0.44
C SER A 198 -15.77 -12.64 -0.07
N GLY A 199 -16.89 -12.10 0.41
CA GLY A 199 -17.26 -10.71 0.16
C GLY A 199 -16.23 -9.72 0.72
N ASP A 200 -16.13 -8.56 0.10
CA ASP A 200 -15.17 -7.50 0.47
C ASP A 200 -15.72 -6.63 1.62
N GLY A 201 -15.98 -7.26 2.78
CA GLY A 201 -16.60 -6.61 3.93
C GLY A 201 -16.00 -6.99 5.30
N ARG A 202 -14.94 -7.80 5.32
CA ARG A 202 -14.24 -8.20 6.55
C ARG A 202 -12.81 -7.68 6.53
N PHE A 203 -12.49 -6.79 7.46
CA PHE A 203 -11.17 -6.19 7.59
C PHE A 203 -10.55 -6.54 8.94
N GLU A 204 -9.31 -7.01 8.92
CA GLU A 204 -8.58 -7.36 10.13
C GLU A 204 -7.29 -6.57 10.22
N VAL A 205 -6.93 -6.20 11.44
CA VAL A 205 -5.64 -5.60 11.74
C VAL A 205 -4.75 -6.65 12.38
N LEU A 206 -3.59 -6.84 11.78
CA LEU A 206 -2.53 -7.70 12.29
C LEU A 206 -1.34 -6.83 12.71
N HIS A 207 -0.56 -7.32 13.65
CA HIS A 207 0.74 -6.77 13.99
C HIS A 207 1.82 -7.72 13.46
N TRP A 208 2.72 -7.18 12.65
CA TRP A 208 3.80 -7.92 12.02
C TRP A 208 5.16 -7.37 12.47
N GLN A 209 6.07 -8.27 12.84
CA GLN A 209 7.47 -7.97 13.08
C GLN A 209 8.34 -8.73 12.07
N PRO A 210 9.10 -8.02 11.20
CA PRO A 210 10.07 -8.66 10.34
C PRO A 210 11.18 -9.31 11.17
N GLY A 211 11.59 -10.51 10.80
CA GLY A 211 12.63 -11.23 11.52
C GLY A 211 13.17 -12.42 10.74
N LYS A 212 13.84 -13.35 11.45
CA LYS A 212 14.19 -14.67 10.90
C LYS A 212 12.94 -15.53 10.70
N THR A 213 11.97 -15.39 11.60
CA THR A 213 10.63 -15.98 11.52
C THR A 213 9.62 -14.84 11.47
N GLU A 214 8.84 -14.79 10.40
CA GLU A 214 7.80 -13.77 10.26
C GLU A 214 6.76 -13.97 11.35
N THR A 215 6.70 -13.05 12.31
CA THR A 215 5.77 -13.13 13.43
C THR A 215 4.60 -12.23 13.13
N VAL A 216 3.42 -12.83 12.92
CA VAL A 216 2.16 -12.13 12.69
C VAL A 216 1.21 -12.49 13.82
N SER A 217 0.69 -11.47 14.50
CA SER A 217 -0.28 -11.62 15.58
C SER A 217 -1.53 -10.83 15.26
N ARG A 218 -2.71 -11.39 15.56
CA ARG A 218 -3.97 -10.69 15.34
C ARG A 218 -4.16 -9.63 16.42
N VAL A 219 -4.39 -8.39 16.00
CA VAL A 219 -4.79 -7.30 16.91
C VAL A 219 -6.30 -7.31 17.07
N GLY A 220 -7.04 -7.40 15.95
CA GLY A 220 -8.49 -7.43 15.99
C GLY A 220 -9.15 -7.42 14.61
N THR A 221 -10.48 -7.43 14.60
CA THR A 221 -11.29 -7.20 13.40
C THR A 221 -11.93 -5.83 13.53
N LEU A 222 -11.90 -5.06 12.44
CA LEU A 222 -12.58 -3.77 12.43
C LEU A 222 -14.09 -4.00 12.54
N PRO A 223 -14.81 -3.17 13.32
CA PRO A 223 -16.26 -3.14 13.28
C PRO A 223 -16.79 -2.97 11.85
N SER A 224 -18.03 -3.37 11.61
CA SER A 224 -18.66 -3.10 10.32
C SER A 224 -18.90 -1.60 10.18
N PHE A 225 -18.26 -1.00 9.18
CA PHE A 225 -18.43 0.39 8.79
C PHE A 225 -18.93 0.47 7.34
N PRO A 226 -19.53 1.59 6.91
CA PRO A 226 -19.83 1.83 5.52
C PRO A 226 -18.54 1.92 4.71
N GLY A 227 -18.44 1.15 3.62
CA GLY A 227 -17.27 1.16 2.73
C GLY A 227 -16.20 0.13 3.10
N LYS A 228 -15.14 0.13 2.30
CA LYS A 228 -14.03 -0.83 2.39
C LYS A 228 -12.85 -0.14 3.08
N ALA A 229 -12.33 -0.71 4.16
CA ALA A 229 -11.17 -0.10 4.81
C ALA A 229 -9.95 -0.26 3.88
N GLU A 230 -9.37 0.86 3.45
CA GLU A 230 -8.26 0.89 2.48
C GLU A 230 -7.05 1.71 2.98
N ALA A 231 -7.14 2.39 4.13
CA ALA A 231 -5.98 3.09 4.69
C ALA A 231 -6.01 3.16 6.23
N LEU A 232 -4.81 3.25 6.80
CA LEU A 232 -4.53 3.43 8.23
C LEU A 232 -3.51 4.54 8.39
N LEU A 233 -3.86 5.58 9.14
CA LEU A 233 -2.91 6.60 9.60
C LEU A 233 -2.69 6.42 11.11
N VAL A 234 -1.44 6.20 11.52
CA VAL A 234 -1.09 6.16 12.95
C VAL A 234 -1.17 7.58 13.51
N LEU A 235 -2.01 7.76 14.53
CA LEU A 235 -2.20 9.04 15.24
C LEU A 235 -1.36 9.09 16.52
N GLU A 236 -1.30 7.97 17.24
CA GLU A 236 -0.52 7.82 18.46
C GLU A 236 -0.01 6.37 18.55
N ASP A 237 1.24 6.21 18.99
CA ASP A 237 1.85 4.90 19.20
C ASP A 237 2.40 4.82 20.63
N GLN A 238 1.75 4.02 21.46
CA GLN A 238 2.10 3.81 22.85
C GLN A 238 2.42 2.34 23.12
N LYS A 239 3.08 2.10 24.25
CA LYS A 239 3.51 0.76 24.68
C LYS A 239 2.38 -0.28 24.70
N ASN A 240 1.14 0.12 25.02
CA ASN A 240 -0.01 -0.77 25.17
C ASN A 240 -1.14 -0.54 24.15
N TYR A 241 -1.08 0.55 23.36
CA TYR A 241 -2.08 0.83 22.35
C TYR A 241 -1.51 1.62 21.18
N VAL A 242 -2.21 1.57 20.04
CA VAL A 242 -1.97 2.43 18.89
C VAL A 242 -3.31 3.06 18.52
N ASP A 243 -3.39 4.38 18.49
CA ASP A 243 -4.55 5.08 17.96
C ASP A 243 -4.35 5.28 16.46
N VAL A 244 -5.33 4.88 15.67
CA VAL A 244 -5.29 4.96 14.21
C VAL A 244 -6.52 5.68 13.67
N LEU A 245 -6.35 6.38 12.55
CA LEU A 245 -7.44 6.82 11.70
C LEU A 245 -7.60 5.84 10.54
N VAL A 246 -8.78 5.26 10.40
CA VAL A 246 -9.14 4.39 9.28
C VAL A 246 -9.93 5.19 8.24
N LEU A 247 -9.57 5.04 6.96
CA LEU A 247 -10.30 5.60 5.82
C LEU A 247 -10.92 4.48 4.98
N PHE A 248 -12.06 4.78 4.35
CA PHE A 248 -12.90 3.81 3.67
C PHE A 248 -13.19 4.21 2.22
N ASP A 249 -12.88 3.33 1.27
CA ASP A 249 -13.35 3.46 -0.10
C ASP A 249 -14.87 3.22 -0.18
N GLY A 250 -15.54 4.02 -1.03
CA GLY A 250 -16.98 4.01 -1.22
C GLY A 250 -17.79 4.72 -0.13
N ALA A 251 -17.15 5.22 0.95
CA ALA A 251 -17.81 6.04 1.96
C ALA A 251 -17.76 7.53 1.59
N GLN A 252 -18.78 8.30 1.99
CA GLN A 252 -18.78 9.76 1.83
C GLN A 252 -17.56 10.37 2.53
N ASP A 253 -16.78 11.16 1.79
CA ASP A 253 -15.54 11.81 2.25
C ASP A 253 -14.54 10.84 2.90
N GLY A 254 -14.52 9.58 2.46
CA GLY A 254 -13.68 8.52 3.02
C GLY A 254 -14.13 8.01 4.40
N GLY A 255 -15.20 8.57 4.98
CA GLY A 255 -15.78 8.15 6.24
C GLY A 255 -14.79 7.93 7.40
N PRO A 256 -13.85 8.84 7.69
CA PRO A 256 -12.77 8.62 8.66
C PRO A 256 -13.28 8.14 10.03
N ARG A 257 -12.63 7.13 10.61
CA ARG A 257 -12.92 6.62 11.96
C ARG A 257 -11.64 6.50 12.77
N SER A 258 -11.60 7.16 13.92
CA SER A 258 -10.54 6.95 14.91
C SER A 258 -10.83 5.70 15.72
N LEU A 259 -9.85 4.80 15.83
CA LEU A 259 -9.93 3.57 16.61
C LEU A 259 -8.69 3.43 17.48
N ARG A 260 -8.89 2.91 18.69
CA ARG A 260 -7.79 2.46 19.56
C ARG A 260 -7.57 0.97 19.39
N LEU A 261 -6.37 0.59 19.01
CA LEU A 261 -5.94 -0.80 18.85
C LEU A 261 -5.08 -1.18 20.06
N HIS A 262 -5.47 -2.21 20.80
CA HIS A 262 -4.69 -2.68 21.94
C HIS A 262 -3.61 -3.67 21.49
N ARG A 263 -2.37 -3.44 21.90
CA ARG A 263 -1.28 -4.37 21.63
C ARG A 263 -1.54 -5.67 22.43
N PRO A 264 -1.22 -6.86 21.88
CA PRO A 264 -1.29 -8.09 22.65
C PRO A 264 -0.47 -7.95 23.94
N GLN A 265 -1.05 -8.33 25.09
CA GLN A 265 -0.27 -8.36 26.33
C GLN A 265 0.81 -9.43 26.19
N THR A 266 2.08 -9.01 26.21
CA THR A 266 3.19 -9.95 26.37
C THR A 266 3.18 -10.40 27.82
N ASN A 267 2.79 -11.65 28.07
CA ASN A 267 3.06 -12.32 29.35
C ASN A 267 4.56 -12.52 29.55
#